data_AF-A0A841KPX1-F1
#
_entry.id   AF-A0A841KPX1-F1
#
_cell.length_a   1.000
_cell.length_b   1.000
_cell.length_c   1.000
_cell.angle_alpha   90.00
_cell.angle_beta   90.00
_cell.angle_gamma   90.00
#
_symmetry.space_group_name_H-M   'P 1'
#
loop_
_entity.id
_entity.type
_entity.pdbx_description
1 polymer ?
#
loop_
_entity_poly.entity_id
_entity_poly.type
_entity_poly.pdbx_seq_one_letter_code
_entity_poly.pdbx_strand_id
1 'polypeptide(L)'
;MNTITSEALDACLKYCEITKLSATNYGTFIRALVYTMNTELPVEIVDNETGRIMKAQLKFFSITYTEGQEGVLDNLNIQYIVVGEEALKTLKFEKIGTVNVIQDKKSNARTFYRYYINLNKSVSYRFTFNRRISKAK
;
A
#
# COMPACT_ATOMS: atom_id res chain seq x y z
N MET A 1 8.80 -15.23 12.31
CA MET A 1 7.94 -14.37 11.46
C MET A 1 7.45 -13.24 12.34
N ASN A 2 7.58 -12.01 11.86
CA ASN A 2 7.21 -10.80 12.58
C ASN A 2 6.02 -10.14 11.88
N THR A 3 5.15 -9.48 12.65
CA THR A 3 4.00 -8.75 12.11
C THR A 3 4.02 -7.33 12.66
N ILE A 4 3.83 -6.36 11.76
CA ILE A 4 3.60 -4.95 12.09
C ILE A 4 2.23 -4.53 11.56
N THR A 5 1.51 -3.71 12.31
CA THR A 5 0.16 -3.25 11.96
C THR A 5 0.11 -1.74 11.89
N SER A 6 -0.88 -1.23 11.16
CA SER A 6 -1.15 0.20 11.04
C SER A 6 -1.61 0.86 12.34
N GLU A 7 -1.77 0.11 13.43
CA GLU A 7 -2.01 0.69 14.76
C GLU A 7 -0.73 1.29 15.34
N ALA A 8 0.45 0.83 14.88
CA ALA A 8 1.76 1.36 15.22
C ALA A 8 2.41 1.98 13.98
N LEU A 9 1.87 3.11 13.50
CA LEU A 9 2.31 3.76 12.26
C LEU A 9 3.81 4.09 12.26
N ASP A 10 4.39 4.49 13.39
CA ASP A 10 5.83 4.73 13.52
C ASP A 10 6.67 3.46 13.30
N ALA A 11 6.17 2.30 13.73
CA ALA A 11 6.83 1.03 13.47
C ALA A 11 6.78 0.68 11.98
N CYS A 12 5.68 0.98 11.30
CA CYS A 12 5.57 0.85 9.85
C CYS A 12 6.52 1.78 9.10
N LEU A 13 6.75 3.01 9.59
CA LEU A 13 7.73 3.93 9.00
C LEU A 13 9.16 3.41 9.18
N LYS A 14 9.52 2.99 10.40
CA LYS A 14 10.83 2.38 10.67
C LYS A 14 11.11 1.16 9.80
N TYR A 15 10.10 0.32 9.57
CA TYR A 15 10.18 -0.79 8.62
C TYR A 15 10.57 -0.31 7.21
N CYS A 16 10.00 0.80 6.76
CA CYS A 16 10.31 1.39 5.46
C CYS A 16 11.68 2.09 5.41
N GLU A 17 12.32 2.35 6.55
CA GLU A 17 13.65 2.99 6.64
C GLU A 17 14.80 1.98 6.53
N ILE A 18 14.51 0.68 6.62
CA ILE A 18 15.49 -0.39 6.39
C ILE A 18 16.18 -0.15 5.05
N THR A 19 17.51 -0.14 5.02
CA THR A 19 18.32 0.30 3.87
C THR A 19 17.93 -0.38 2.55
N LYS A 20 17.55 -1.66 2.60
CA LYS A 20 17.13 -2.44 1.43
C LYS A 20 15.74 -2.09 0.90
N LEU A 21 14.91 -1.39 1.69
CA LEU A 21 13.53 -1.02 1.37
C LEU A 21 13.34 0.46 1.10
N SER A 22 14.16 1.31 1.70
CA SER A 22 13.95 2.75 1.73
C SER A 22 13.78 3.40 0.36
N ALA A 23 14.52 2.95 -0.67
CA ALA A 23 14.43 3.48 -2.03
C ALA A 23 13.53 2.65 -2.97
N THR A 24 12.86 1.61 -2.48
CA THR A 24 12.09 0.69 -3.32
C THR A 24 10.66 1.15 -3.57
N ASN A 25 10.06 0.70 -4.66
CA ASN A 25 8.63 0.91 -4.92
C ASN A 25 7.76 0.34 -3.80
N TYR A 26 8.17 -0.81 -3.23
CA TYR A 26 7.47 -1.40 -2.11
C TYR A 26 7.54 -0.53 -0.85
N GLY A 27 8.73 -0.07 -0.45
CA GLY A 27 8.88 0.82 0.70
C GLY A 27 8.15 2.16 0.52
N THR A 28 8.20 2.75 -0.68
CA THR A 28 7.44 3.98 -0.97
C THR A 28 5.93 3.75 -0.95
N PHE A 29 5.45 2.60 -1.42
CA PHE A 29 4.05 2.20 -1.36
C PHE A 29 3.57 2.03 0.09
N ILE A 30 4.34 1.35 0.96
CA ILE A 30 3.99 1.22 2.37
C ILE A 30 3.96 2.58 3.06
N ARG A 31 4.92 3.47 2.80
CA ARG A 31 4.86 4.86 3.30
C ARG A 31 3.61 5.59 2.82
N ALA A 32 3.20 5.39 1.57
CA ALA A 32 1.97 5.98 1.06
C ALA A 32 0.73 5.45 1.80
N LEU A 33 0.68 4.16 2.17
CA LEU A 33 -0.39 3.62 3.03
C LEU A 33 -0.41 4.31 4.40
N VAL A 34 0.75 4.42 5.06
CA VAL A 34 0.89 5.09 6.36
C VAL A 34 0.38 6.54 6.27
N TYR A 35 0.87 7.32 5.32
CA TYR A 35 0.48 8.73 5.20
C TYR A 35 -0.99 8.91 4.79
N THR A 36 -1.53 7.98 4.02
CA THR A 36 -2.97 7.99 3.67
C THR A 36 -3.82 7.76 4.91
N MET A 37 -3.42 6.85 5.80
CA MET A 37 -4.12 6.64 7.07
C MET A 37 -3.98 7.85 8.00
N ASN A 38 -2.78 8.44 8.12
CA ASN A 38 -2.56 9.64 8.93
C ASN A 38 -3.36 10.86 8.46
N THR A 39 -3.53 11.02 7.15
CA THR A 39 -4.28 12.16 6.59
C THR A 39 -5.76 11.88 6.38
N GLU A 40 -6.18 10.64 6.62
CA GLU A 40 -7.52 10.14 6.35
C GLU A 40 -8.04 10.44 4.94
N LEU A 41 -7.15 10.60 3.96
CA LEU A 41 -7.54 10.86 2.58
C LEU A 41 -7.96 9.55 1.89
N PRO A 42 -8.97 9.58 0.99
CA PRO A 42 -9.35 8.40 0.25
C PRO A 42 -8.27 8.02 -0.77
N VAL A 43 -8.11 6.71 -0.98
CA VAL A 43 -7.30 6.12 -2.05
C VAL A 43 -8.21 5.59 -3.15
N GLU A 44 -7.83 5.76 -4.41
CA GLU A 44 -8.49 5.06 -5.50
C GLU A 44 -7.84 3.68 -5.69
N ILE A 45 -8.66 2.64 -5.69
CA ILE A 45 -8.25 1.27 -5.96
C ILE A 45 -8.91 0.84 -7.27
N VAL A 46 -8.11 0.34 -8.20
CA VAL A 46 -8.61 -0.33 -9.41
C VAL A 46 -8.28 -1.79 -9.31
N ASP A 47 -9.31 -2.61 -9.41
CA ASP A 47 -9.19 -4.04 -9.66
C ASP A 47 -9.05 -4.21 -11.18
N ASN A 48 -7.85 -4.57 -11.65
CA ASN A 48 -7.59 -4.63 -13.09
C ASN A 48 -8.15 -5.91 -13.73
N GLU A 49 -8.51 -6.92 -12.95
CA GLU A 49 -9.14 -8.14 -13.45
C GLU A 49 -10.58 -7.86 -13.83
N THR A 50 -11.31 -7.17 -12.96
CA THR A 50 -12.73 -6.84 -13.17
C THR A 50 -12.95 -5.46 -13.82
N GLY A 51 -11.91 -4.62 -13.90
CA GLY A 51 -12.01 -3.23 -14.34
C GLY A 51 -12.71 -2.30 -13.33
N ARG A 52 -13.04 -2.79 -12.13
CA ARG A 52 -13.78 -2.03 -11.12
C ARG A 52 -12.88 -0.94 -10.51
N ILE A 53 -13.38 0.29 -10.51
CA ILE A 53 -12.74 1.45 -9.87
C ILE A 53 -13.52 1.79 -8.60
N MET A 54 -12.83 1.96 -7.49
CA MET A 54 -13.42 2.33 -6.21
C MET A 54 -12.60 3.39 -5.48
N LYS A 55 -13.28 4.32 -4.81
CA LYS A 55 -12.67 5.20 -3.81
C LYS A 55 -12.83 4.55 -2.45
N ALA A 56 -11.73 4.38 -1.74
CA ALA A 56 -11.65 3.62 -0.51
C ALA A 56 -11.04 4.45 0.62
N GLN A 57 -11.62 4.34 1.81
CA GLN A 57 -11.02 4.78 3.05
C GLN A 57 -10.26 3.61 3.67
N LEU A 58 -8.94 3.74 3.82
CA LEU A 58 -8.14 2.73 4.51
C LEU A 58 -8.50 2.73 6.00
N LYS A 59 -8.69 1.54 6.57
CA LYS A 59 -9.03 1.35 7.99
C LYS A 59 -7.93 0.63 8.74
N PHE A 60 -7.27 -0.33 8.09
CA PHE A 60 -6.21 -1.10 8.70
C PHE A 60 -5.29 -1.67 7.62
N PHE A 61 -4.01 -1.85 7.93
CA PHE A 61 -3.16 -2.79 7.19
C PHE A 61 -2.19 -3.52 8.12
N SER A 62 -1.74 -4.70 7.71
CA SER A 62 -0.70 -5.46 8.41
C SER A 62 0.33 -6.00 7.44
N ILE A 63 1.61 -5.96 7.82
CA ILE A 63 2.71 -6.57 7.08
C ILE A 63 3.28 -7.69 7.94
N THR A 64 3.29 -8.91 7.40
CA THR A 64 3.98 -10.06 8.00
C THR A 64 5.22 -10.36 7.18
N TYR A 65 6.38 -10.40 7.82
CA TYR A 65 7.68 -10.57 7.18
C TYR A 65 8.58 -11.55 7.95
N THR A 66 9.64 -12.00 7.27
CA THR A 66 10.70 -12.81 7.89
C THR A 66 11.87 -11.90 8.23
N GLU A 67 12.32 -11.96 9.48
CA GLU A 67 13.46 -11.17 9.96
C GLU A 67 14.72 -11.44 9.12
N GLY A 68 15.38 -10.38 8.69
CA GLY A 68 16.53 -10.43 7.77
C GLY A 68 16.17 -10.59 6.29
N GLN A 69 14.87 -10.71 5.95
CA GLN A 69 14.34 -10.83 4.59
C GLN A 69 13.18 -9.86 4.33
N GLU A 70 13.23 -8.68 4.95
CA GLU A 70 12.21 -7.65 4.84
C GLU A 70 11.97 -7.23 3.39
N GLY A 71 10.71 -7.26 2.95
CA GLY A 71 10.24 -6.87 1.62
C GLY A 71 10.68 -7.80 0.49
N VAL A 72 11.10 -9.03 0.82
CA VAL A 72 11.37 -10.07 -0.18
C VAL A 72 10.10 -10.88 -0.50
N LEU A 73 9.46 -11.45 0.52
CA LEU A 73 8.26 -12.30 0.41
C LEU A 73 7.26 -12.02 1.54
N ASP A 74 6.99 -10.75 1.77
CA ASP A 74 6.06 -10.29 2.79
C ASP A 74 4.61 -10.64 2.44
N ASN A 75 3.77 -10.74 3.45
CA ASN A 75 2.32 -10.77 3.28
C ASN A 75 1.74 -9.43 3.72
N LEU A 76 0.84 -8.87 2.92
CA LEU A 76 0.16 -7.61 3.20
C LEU A 76 -1.35 -7.81 3.21
N ASN A 77 -1.98 -7.44 4.31
CA ASN A 77 -3.43 -7.32 4.38
C ASN A 77 -3.81 -5.85 4.43
N ILE A 78 -4.80 -5.45 3.65
CA ILE A 78 -5.36 -4.09 3.66
C ILE A 78 -6.86 -4.19 3.87
N GLN A 79 -7.37 -3.56 4.92
CA GLN A 79 -8.80 -3.39 5.15
C GLN A 79 -9.23 -1.97 4.82
N TYR A 80 -10.37 -1.86 4.16
CA TYR A 80 -10.89 -0.59 3.68
C TYR A 80 -12.42 -0.62 3.58
N ILE A 81 -13.01 0.57 3.56
CA ILE A 81 -14.43 0.78 3.28
C ILE A 81 -14.52 1.60 2.00
N VAL A 82 -15.40 1.20 1.08
CA VAL A 82 -15.66 2.02 -0.12
C VAL A 82 -16.44 3.26 0.31
N VAL A 83 -16.06 4.44 -0.17
CA VAL A 83 -16.73 5.70 0.19
C VAL A 83 -18.20 5.63 -0.22
N GLY A 84 -19.10 5.81 0.76
CA GLY A 84 -20.55 5.68 0.57
C GLY A 84 -21.11 4.27 0.82
N GLU A 85 -20.26 3.29 1.15
CA GLU A 85 -20.65 1.98 1.64
C GLU A 85 -20.32 1.84 3.14
N GLU A 86 -20.93 0.88 3.81
CA GLU A 86 -20.66 0.58 5.24
C GLU A 86 -19.85 -0.71 5.43
N ALA A 87 -19.78 -1.56 4.41
CA ALA A 87 -19.14 -2.86 4.50
C ALA A 87 -17.61 -2.75 4.51
N LEU A 88 -16.98 -3.38 5.52
CA LEU A 88 -15.54 -3.55 5.57
C LEU A 88 -15.09 -4.62 4.57
N LYS A 89 -14.14 -4.27 3.71
CA LYS A 89 -13.54 -5.15 2.70
C LYS A 89 -12.07 -5.38 3.01
N THR A 90 -11.55 -6.53 2.58
CA THR A 90 -10.15 -6.91 2.79
C THR A 90 -9.51 -7.33 1.47
N LEU A 91 -8.35 -6.75 1.17
CA LEU A 91 -7.41 -7.26 0.16
C LEU A 91 -6.28 -7.98 0.88
N LYS A 92 -5.95 -9.18 0.40
CA LYS A 92 -4.82 -9.98 0.88
C LYS A 92 -3.84 -10.16 -0.27
N PHE A 93 -2.59 -9.83 0.00
CA PHE A 93 -1.52 -10.04 -0.94
C PHE A 93 -0.45 -10.92 -0.30
N GLU A 94 -0.24 -12.09 -0.87
CA GLU A 94 0.73 -13.06 -0.37
C GLU A 94 2.02 -13.00 -1.16
N LYS A 95 3.15 -13.20 -0.47
CA LYS A 95 4.49 -13.24 -1.06
C LYS A 95 4.74 -12.02 -1.96
N ILE A 96 4.35 -10.85 -1.46
CA ILE A 96 4.66 -9.56 -2.06
C ILE A 96 6.02 -9.06 -1.61
N GLY A 97 6.46 -7.97 -2.22
CA GLY A 97 7.69 -7.32 -1.85
C GLY A 97 8.14 -6.36 -2.92
N THR A 98 9.43 -6.05 -2.90
CA THR A 98 10.10 -5.14 -3.82
C THR A 98 9.85 -5.44 -5.30
N VAL A 99 9.73 -6.73 -5.67
CA VAL A 99 9.54 -7.18 -7.05
C VAL A 99 8.08 -7.08 -7.52
N ASN A 100 7.12 -7.17 -6.60
CA ASN A 100 5.69 -7.25 -6.95
C ASN A 100 4.98 -5.90 -6.96
N VAL A 101 5.65 -4.84 -6.50
CA VAL A 101 5.13 -3.48 -6.49
C VAL A 101 5.87 -2.61 -7.50
N ILE A 102 5.13 -2.07 -8.45
CA ILE A 102 5.67 -1.28 -9.56
C ILE A 102 5.03 0.10 -9.55
N GLN A 103 5.84 1.15 -9.50
CA GLN A 103 5.33 2.52 -9.65
C GLN A 103 4.87 2.77 -11.10
N ASP A 104 3.69 3.34 -11.28
CA ASP A 104 3.22 3.76 -12.61
C ASP A 104 4.13 4.88 -13.15
N LYS A 105 4.51 4.84 -14.42
CA LYS A 105 5.27 5.91 -15.10
C LYS A 105 4.57 7.27 -15.04
N LYS A 106 3.24 7.28 -14.93
CA LYS A 106 2.41 8.49 -14.75
C LYS A 106 2.37 8.97 -13.29
N SER A 107 2.91 8.20 -12.35
CA SER A 107 3.10 8.63 -10.97
C SER A 107 4.11 9.76 -10.96
N ASN A 108 3.72 10.93 -10.48
CA ASN A 108 4.64 12.03 -10.26
C ASN A 108 4.30 12.74 -8.95
N ALA A 109 5.32 13.34 -8.31
CA ALA A 109 5.16 14.03 -7.04
C ALA A 109 4.24 15.28 -7.12
N ARG A 110 3.92 15.75 -8.34
CA ARG A 110 3.05 16.91 -8.59
C ARG A 110 1.56 16.53 -8.72
N THR A 111 1.22 15.27 -9.02
CA THR A 111 -0.16 14.84 -9.30
C THR A 111 -0.67 13.82 -8.29
N PHE A 112 -0.10 12.61 -8.28
CA PHE A 112 -0.52 11.48 -7.46
C PHE A 112 0.58 10.42 -7.38
N TYR A 113 0.61 9.67 -6.29
CA TYR A 113 1.45 8.48 -6.16
C TYR A 113 0.66 7.27 -6.62
N ARG A 114 1.18 6.50 -7.57
CA ARG A 114 0.44 5.38 -8.14
C ARG A 114 1.29 4.13 -8.27
N TYR A 115 0.73 3.01 -7.83
CA TYR A 115 1.41 1.74 -7.75
C TYR A 115 0.53 0.62 -8.27
N TYR A 116 1.14 -0.30 -9.00
CA TYR A 116 0.57 -1.58 -9.36
C TYR A 116 1.11 -2.65 -8.44
N ILE A 117 0.24 -3.54 -7.98
CA ILE A 117 0.59 -4.74 -7.24
C ILE A 117 0.22 -5.94 -8.10
N ASN A 118 1.17 -6.86 -8.29
CA ASN A 118 0.96 -8.12 -9.03
C ASN A 118 0.53 -7.97 -10.50
N LEU A 119 0.98 -6.92 -11.21
CA LEU A 119 0.57 -6.63 -12.60
C LEU A 119 0.65 -7.81 -13.58
N ASN A 120 1.62 -8.73 -13.40
CA ASN A 120 1.85 -9.87 -14.28
C ASN A 120 1.21 -11.19 -13.78
N LYS A 121 0.35 -11.14 -12.76
CA LYS A 121 -0.38 -12.30 -12.23
C LYS A 121 -1.86 -12.21 -12.61
N SER A 122 -2.60 -13.30 -12.39
CA SER A 122 -4.05 -13.39 -12.67
C SER A 122 -4.88 -12.30 -11.98
N VAL A 123 -4.47 -11.87 -10.79
CA VAL A 123 -5.11 -10.79 -10.04
C VAL A 123 -4.12 -9.65 -9.85
N SER A 124 -4.48 -8.45 -10.29
CA SER A 124 -3.65 -7.25 -10.10
C SER A 124 -4.47 -6.03 -9.70
N TYR A 125 -3.88 -5.20 -8.85
CA TYR A 125 -4.51 -4.01 -8.33
C TYR A 125 -3.67 -2.77 -8.62
N ARG A 126 -4.33 -1.64 -8.84
CA ARG A 126 -3.70 -0.32 -8.92
C ARG A 126 -4.20 0.55 -7.79
N PHE A 127 -3.27 1.11 -7.03
CA PHE A 127 -3.55 2.09 -5.99
C PHE A 127 -3.11 3.47 -6.49
N THR A 128 -4.02 4.46 -6.43
CA THR A 128 -3.71 5.87 -6.68
C THR A 128 -3.94 6.65 -5.40
N PHE A 129 -2.86 7.10 -4.77
CA PHE A 129 -2.89 7.90 -3.55
C PHE A 129 -2.88 9.40 -3.85
N ASN A 130 -3.57 10.16 -3.01
CA ASN A 130 -3.59 11.62 -3.10
C ASN A 130 -2.19 12.19 -2.84
N ARG A 131 -1.72 13.15 -3.65
CA ARG A 131 -0.42 13.80 -3.39
C ARG A 131 -0.34 14.51 -2.04
N ARG A 132 -1.47 14.91 -1.45
CA ARG A 132 -1.51 15.67 -0.19
C ARG A 132 -1.05 14.85 1.02
N ILE A 133 -0.95 13.52 0.88
CA ILE A 133 -0.44 12.65 1.94
C ILE A 133 1.02 13.00 2.32
N SER A 134 1.82 13.52 1.38
CA SER A 134 3.22 13.90 1.64
C SER A 134 3.40 15.27 2.31
N LYS A 135 2.29 15.96 2.63
CA LYS A 135 2.29 17.23 3.36
C LYS A 135 1.81 17.08 4.80
N ALA A 136 1.53 15.87 5.26
CA ALA A 136 1.22 15.61 6.67
C ALA A 136 2.43 16.03 7.50
N LYS A 137 2.19 16.93 8.47
CA LYS A 137 3.19 17.44 9.40
C LYS A 137 3.41 16.47 10.53
#